data_AF-A0ABD2N7U1-F1
#
_entry.id   AF-A0ABD2N7U1-F1
#
_cell.length_a   1.000
_cell.length_b   1.000
_cell.length_c   1.000
_cell.angle_alpha   90.00
_cell.angle_beta   90.00
_cell.angle_gamma   90.00
#
_symmetry.space_group_name_H-M   'P 1'
#
loop_
_entity.id
_entity.type
_entity.pdbx_description
1 polymer ?
#
loop_
_entity_poly.entity_id
_entity_poly.type
_entity_poly.pdbx_seq_one_letter_code
_entity_poly.pdbx_strand_id
1 'polypeptide(L)'
;MSGLDVYHCDSDKKQNVRRICISSMTDRAFNVYTEFYTHTINMCWFLRGQIWQETISENTAKVGKQLETSAIKQEKLLEIQRESLEVQEHMLRHSRLIENILSDLSEATQSHKEMLILIGQTVSNLQSWLVGEVSWVNTLIFYVSFGILVMILTSTPRTMITRLPVLILLVISIFTERVICTFILNSQDFKKSASDLYGDINDCIQLLRYFFVILSFSIVIYKAYFHEDILISSKYILDNIYKQNQIILEKFEKNNLSLPDTAYLVYKTNFTIKKIIELGILEDKWKKTL
;
A
#
# COMPACT_ATOMS: atom_id res chain seq x y z
N MET A 1 -5.18 -49.76 -113.11
CA MET A 1 -4.52 -48.46 -112.91
C MET A 1 -4.95 -47.54 -114.05
N SER A 2 -5.80 -46.56 -113.79
CA SER A 2 -6.29 -45.64 -114.83
C SER A 2 -5.11 -44.83 -115.35
N GLY A 3 -4.72 -45.02 -116.62
CA GLY A 3 -3.54 -44.41 -117.26
C GLY A 3 -3.67 -42.92 -117.54
N LEU A 4 -4.09 -42.14 -116.53
CA LEU A 4 -4.22 -40.69 -116.58
C LEU A 4 -3.11 -40.05 -115.74
N ASP A 5 -2.58 -38.93 -116.22
CA ASP A 5 -1.54 -38.16 -115.53
C ASP A 5 -2.01 -37.69 -114.15
N VAL A 6 -1.15 -37.84 -113.14
CA VAL A 6 -1.42 -37.39 -111.77
C VAL A 6 -1.01 -35.92 -111.63
N TYR A 7 -1.95 -35.08 -111.21
CA TYR A 7 -1.68 -33.66 -110.97
C TYR A 7 -1.21 -33.44 -109.52
N HIS A 8 0.03 -33.01 -109.34
CA HIS A 8 0.60 -32.67 -108.02
C HIS A 8 0.33 -31.20 -107.65
N CYS A 9 -0.94 -30.88 -107.39
CA CYS A 9 -1.33 -29.53 -106.95
C CYS A 9 -1.28 -29.35 -105.42
N ASP A 10 -0.47 -30.15 -104.72
CA ASP A 10 -0.49 -30.30 -103.26
C ASP A 10 0.28 -29.20 -102.50
N SER A 11 0.13 -29.27 -101.17
CA SER A 11 -0.17 -28.19 -100.22
C SER A 11 0.98 -27.30 -99.70
N ASP A 12 2.02 -27.02 -100.48
CA ASP A 12 3.14 -26.15 -100.05
C ASP A 12 3.37 -24.89 -100.92
N LYS A 13 2.39 -24.55 -101.78
CA LYS A 13 2.49 -23.38 -102.67
C LYS A 13 1.44 -22.32 -102.32
N LYS A 14 1.83 -21.04 -102.38
CA LYS A 14 0.96 -19.87 -102.21
C LYS A 14 -0.35 -20.04 -103.01
N GLN A 15 -1.47 -19.54 -102.49
CA GLN A 15 -2.83 -19.70 -103.06
C GLN A 15 -2.91 -19.44 -104.57
N ASN A 16 -2.08 -18.52 -105.07
CA ASN A 16 -1.96 -18.13 -106.48
C ASN A 16 -1.48 -19.30 -107.37
N VAL A 17 -0.53 -20.10 -106.90
CA VAL A 17 0.07 -21.21 -107.67
C VAL A 17 -0.85 -22.42 -107.71
N ARG A 18 -1.60 -22.67 -106.61
CA ARG A 18 -2.65 -23.70 -106.59
C ARG A 18 -3.74 -23.38 -107.61
N ARG A 19 -4.17 -22.11 -107.70
CA ARG A 19 -5.17 -21.67 -108.69
C ARG A 19 -4.71 -21.94 -110.12
N ILE A 20 -3.46 -21.61 -110.44
CA ILE A 20 -2.86 -21.85 -111.77
C ILE A 20 -2.84 -23.35 -112.08
N CYS A 21 -2.42 -24.20 -111.14
CA CYS A 21 -2.36 -25.65 -111.30
C CYS A 21 -3.74 -26.26 -111.59
N ILE A 22 -4.77 -25.83 -110.86
CA ILE A 22 -6.15 -26.28 -111.06
C ILE A 22 -6.69 -25.80 -112.42
N SER A 23 -6.35 -24.57 -112.84
CA SER A 23 -6.78 -24.05 -114.15
C SER A 23 -6.10 -24.73 -115.36
N SER A 24 -4.96 -25.40 -115.15
CA SER A 24 -4.25 -26.15 -116.20
C SER A 24 -4.69 -27.61 -116.34
N MET A 25 -5.66 -28.08 -115.54
CA MET A 25 -6.18 -29.44 -115.64
C MET A 25 -7.07 -29.62 -116.87
N THR A 26 -7.17 -30.86 -117.35
CA THR A 26 -8.16 -31.20 -118.39
C THR A 26 -9.58 -31.07 -117.85
N ASP A 27 -10.56 -30.72 -118.70
CA ASP A 27 -11.97 -30.52 -118.29
C ASP A 27 -12.54 -31.71 -117.51
N ARG A 28 -12.18 -32.93 -117.91
CA ARG A 28 -12.59 -34.16 -117.22
C ARG A 28 -11.98 -34.27 -115.81
N ALA A 29 -10.69 -33.96 -115.66
CA ALA A 29 -10.01 -33.98 -114.37
C ALA A 29 -10.50 -32.85 -113.44
N PHE A 30 -10.74 -31.66 -114.00
CA PHE A 30 -11.27 -30.52 -113.27
C PHE A 30 -12.71 -30.76 -112.77
N ASN A 31 -13.57 -31.39 -113.58
CA ASN A 31 -14.93 -31.71 -113.17
C ASN A 31 -14.96 -32.73 -112.03
N VAL A 32 -14.21 -33.83 -112.16
CA VAL A 32 -14.09 -34.85 -111.10
C VAL A 32 -13.48 -34.26 -109.82
N TYR A 33 -12.45 -33.42 -109.94
CA TYR A 33 -11.87 -32.71 -108.79
C TYR A 33 -12.91 -31.82 -108.10
N THR A 34 -13.67 -31.03 -108.86
CA THR A 34 -14.64 -30.07 -108.31
C THR A 34 -15.82 -30.79 -107.65
N GLU A 35 -16.33 -31.86 -108.26
CA GLU A 35 -17.39 -32.69 -107.70
C GLU A 35 -16.92 -33.36 -106.39
N PHE A 36 -15.77 -34.04 -106.42
CA PHE A 36 -15.20 -34.67 -105.23
C PHE A 36 -14.88 -33.65 -104.11
N TYR A 37 -14.29 -32.51 -104.46
CA TYR A 37 -13.97 -31.43 -103.52
C TYR A 37 -15.22 -30.85 -102.87
N THR A 38 -16.26 -30.60 -103.67
CA THR A 38 -17.54 -30.08 -103.17
C THR A 38 -18.21 -31.07 -102.22
N HIS A 39 -18.27 -32.35 -102.58
CA HIS A 39 -18.82 -33.39 -101.70
C HIS A 39 -18.02 -33.55 -100.40
N THR A 40 -16.68 -33.53 -100.49
CA THR A 40 -15.82 -33.64 -99.32
C THR A 40 -15.97 -32.44 -98.39
N ILE A 41 -16.05 -31.22 -98.93
CA ILE A 41 -16.29 -30.01 -98.14
C ILE A 41 -17.64 -30.05 -97.44
N ASN A 42 -18.71 -30.45 -98.14
CA ASN A 42 -20.03 -30.57 -97.55
C ASN A 42 -20.04 -31.59 -96.41
N MET A 43 -19.36 -32.73 -96.58
CA MET A 43 -19.20 -33.75 -95.54
C MET A 43 -18.39 -33.21 -94.34
N CYS A 44 -17.30 -32.47 -94.57
CA CYS A 44 -16.52 -31.85 -93.51
C CYS A 44 -17.33 -30.83 -92.71
N TRP A 45 -18.13 -29.98 -93.38
CA TRP A 45 -19.01 -29.03 -92.71
C TRP A 45 -20.10 -29.72 -91.89
N PHE A 46 -20.69 -30.78 -92.43
CA PHE A 46 -21.68 -31.57 -91.72
C PHE A 46 -21.11 -32.21 -90.45
N LEU A 47 -19.95 -32.88 -90.54
CA LEU A 47 -19.28 -33.50 -89.40
C LEU A 47 -18.86 -32.46 -88.34
N ARG A 48 -18.36 -31.30 -88.77
CA ARG A 48 -18.05 -30.19 -87.85
C ARG A 48 -19.31 -29.66 -87.15
N GLY A 49 -20.42 -29.56 -87.88
CA GLY A 49 -21.72 -29.17 -87.32
C GLY A 49 -22.20 -30.15 -86.23
N GLN A 50 -22.02 -31.46 -86.45
CA GLN A 50 -22.39 -32.48 -85.46
C GLN A 50 -21.55 -32.39 -84.19
N ILE A 51 -20.22 -32.32 -84.33
CA ILE A 51 -19.30 -32.17 -83.19
C ILE A 51 -19.63 -30.90 -82.39
N TRP A 52 -19.89 -29.79 -83.09
CA TRP A 52 -20.25 -28.53 -82.45
C TRP A 52 -21.58 -28.63 -81.70
N GLN A 53 -22.60 -29.25 -82.31
CA GLN A 53 -23.92 -29.43 -81.69
C GLN A 53 -23.84 -30.31 -80.44
N GLU A 54 -23.08 -31.42 -80.50
CA GLU A 54 -22.84 -32.29 -79.36
C GLU A 54 -22.13 -31.53 -78.23
N THR A 55 -21.05 -30.82 -78.57
CA THR A 55 -20.27 -30.01 -77.62
C THR A 55 -21.11 -28.91 -76.97
N ILE A 56 -21.95 -28.21 -77.74
CA ILE A 56 -22.85 -27.18 -77.20
C ILE A 56 -23.94 -27.81 -76.34
N SER A 57 -24.51 -28.95 -76.73
CA SER A 57 -25.55 -29.60 -75.94
C SER A 57 -25.03 -30.06 -74.57
N GLU A 58 -23.82 -30.63 -74.52
CA GLU A 58 -23.17 -31.07 -73.28
C GLU A 58 -22.84 -29.87 -72.39
N ASN A 59 -22.22 -28.82 -72.96
CA ASN A 59 -21.86 -27.63 -72.20
C ASN A 59 -23.10 -26.85 -71.71
N THR A 60 -24.15 -26.75 -72.52
CA THR A 60 -25.40 -26.07 -72.14
C THR A 60 -26.11 -26.83 -71.03
N ALA A 61 -26.17 -28.16 -71.10
CA ALA A 61 -26.72 -28.99 -70.03
C ALA A 61 -25.92 -28.83 -68.72
N LYS A 62 -24.59 -28.80 -68.82
CA LYS A 62 -23.70 -28.60 -67.66
C LYS A 62 -23.87 -27.21 -67.04
N VAL A 63 -23.92 -26.16 -67.85
CA VAL A 63 -24.14 -24.78 -67.38
C VAL A 63 -25.54 -24.62 -66.79
N GLY A 64 -26.57 -25.19 -67.42
CA GLY A 64 -27.94 -25.20 -66.88
C GLY A 64 -27.99 -25.83 -65.49
N LYS A 65 -27.38 -27.00 -65.32
CA LYS A 65 -27.27 -27.67 -64.02
C LYS A 65 -26.49 -26.82 -63.00
N GLN A 66 -25.40 -26.18 -63.41
CA GLN A 66 -24.65 -25.30 -62.51
C GLN A 66 -25.47 -24.09 -62.07
N LEU A 67 -26.20 -23.45 -62.98
CA LEU A 67 -27.08 -22.32 -62.66
C LEU A 67 -28.19 -22.72 -61.69
N GLU A 68 -28.83 -23.88 -61.92
CA GLU A 68 -29.82 -24.44 -60.99
C GLU A 68 -29.22 -24.65 -59.59
N THR A 69 -28.05 -25.28 -59.50
CA THR A 69 -27.38 -25.45 -58.19
C THR A 69 -26.96 -24.13 -57.55
N SER A 70 -26.64 -23.11 -58.35
CA SER A 70 -26.29 -21.77 -57.86
C SER A 70 -27.51 -21.06 -57.32
N ALA A 71 -28.65 -21.16 -58.00
CA ALA A 71 -29.93 -20.60 -57.56
C ALA A 71 -30.37 -21.21 -56.21
N ILE A 72 -30.31 -22.54 -56.07
CA ILE A 72 -30.62 -23.23 -54.81
C ILE A 72 -29.68 -22.78 -53.68
N LYS A 73 -28.38 -22.61 -53.97
CA LYS A 73 -27.41 -22.12 -52.97
C LYS A 73 -27.68 -20.68 -52.56
N GLN A 74 -28.08 -19.82 -53.49
CA GLN A 74 -28.43 -18.43 -53.20
C GLN A 74 -29.68 -18.34 -52.33
N GLU A 75 -30.70 -19.16 -52.60
CA GLU A 75 -31.91 -19.24 -51.78
C GLU A 75 -31.57 -19.67 -50.35
N LYS A 76 -30.76 -20.72 -50.19
CA LYS A 76 -30.28 -21.16 -48.86
C LYS A 76 -29.45 -20.09 -48.15
N LEU A 77 -28.64 -19.32 -48.89
CA LEU A 77 -27.87 -18.22 -48.31
C LEU A 77 -28.77 -17.10 -47.80
N LEU A 78 -29.84 -16.77 -48.53
CA LEU A 78 -30.82 -15.77 -48.11
C LEU A 78 -31.59 -16.22 -46.85
N GLU A 79 -31.94 -17.51 -46.76
CA GLU A 79 -32.55 -18.09 -45.57
C GLU A 79 -31.63 -17.95 -44.35
N ILE A 80 -30.36 -18.34 -44.48
CA ILE A 80 -29.35 -18.19 -43.41
C ILE A 80 -29.14 -16.72 -43.04
N GLN A 81 -29.13 -15.80 -44.01
CA GLN A 81 -29.01 -14.37 -43.72
C GLN A 81 -30.20 -13.83 -42.94
N ARG A 82 -31.41 -14.30 -43.26
CA ARG A 82 -32.62 -13.93 -42.52
C ARG A 82 -32.55 -14.41 -41.07
N GLU A 83 -32.17 -15.67 -40.84
CA GLU A 83 -31.98 -16.22 -39.49
C GLU A 83 -30.87 -15.47 -38.73
N SER A 84 -29.77 -15.13 -39.40
CA SER A 84 -28.68 -14.36 -38.79
C SER A 84 -29.12 -12.95 -38.36
N LEU A 85 -29.97 -12.28 -39.15
CA LEU A 85 -30.51 -10.96 -38.80
C LEU A 85 -31.42 -11.02 -37.58
N GLU A 86 -32.25 -12.06 -37.45
CA GLU A 86 -33.10 -12.25 -36.28
C GLU A 86 -32.27 -12.47 -35.01
N VAL A 87 -31.18 -13.25 -35.11
CA VAL A 87 -30.20 -13.41 -34.02
C VAL A 87 -29.49 -12.09 -33.70
N GLN A 88 -29.08 -11.32 -34.71
CA GLN A 88 -28.44 -10.02 -34.51
C GLN A 88 -29.39 -9.01 -33.83
N GLU A 89 -30.67 -8.99 -34.20
CA GLU A 89 -31.67 -8.16 -33.55
C GLU A 89 -31.88 -8.57 -32.08
N HIS A 90 -31.92 -9.87 -31.81
CA HIS A 90 -31.99 -10.39 -30.45
C HIS A 90 -30.77 -9.97 -29.62
N MET A 91 -29.56 -10.08 -30.19
CA MET A 91 -28.31 -9.65 -29.55
C MET A 91 -28.28 -8.14 -29.30
N LEU A 92 -28.75 -7.31 -30.23
CA LEU A 92 -28.83 -5.85 -30.05
C LEU A 92 -29.81 -5.46 -28.95
N ARG A 93 -30.94 -6.17 -28.82
CA ARG A 93 -31.87 -5.97 -27.68
C ARG A 93 -31.20 -6.34 -26.35
N HIS A 94 -30.46 -7.45 -26.31
CA HIS A 94 -29.69 -7.84 -25.12
C HIS A 94 -28.56 -6.84 -24.82
N SER A 95 -27.89 -6.30 -25.84
CA SER A 95 -26.85 -5.28 -25.68
C SER A 95 -27.38 -4.01 -25.01
N ARG A 96 -28.58 -3.55 -25.35
CA ARG A 96 -29.21 -2.40 -24.68
C ARG A 96 -29.58 -2.69 -23.23
N LEU A 97 -30.03 -3.91 -22.94
CA LEU A 97 -30.28 -4.35 -21.56
C LEU A 97 -28.97 -4.39 -20.76
N ILE A 98 -27.88 -4.87 -21.36
CA ILE A 98 -26.55 -4.88 -20.74
C ILE A 98 -26.06 -3.45 -20.51
N GLU A 99 -26.28 -2.51 -21.44
CA GLU A 99 -25.89 -1.11 -21.27
C GLU A 99 -26.61 -0.45 -20.10
N ASN A 100 -27.92 -0.67 -19.95
CA ASN A 100 -28.70 -0.20 -18.81
C ASN A 100 -28.27 -0.86 -17.49
N ILE A 101 -28.00 -2.17 -17.49
CA ILE A 101 -27.48 -2.86 -16.31
C ILE A 101 -26.08 -2.36 -15.96
N LEU A 102 -25.24 -2.06 -16.95
CA LEU A 102 -23.90 -1.54 -16.75
C LEU A 102 -23.92 -0.10 -16.22
N SER A 103 -24.86 0.74 -16.67
CA SER A 103 -25.06 2.07 -16.09
C SER A 103 -25.55 1.98 -14.65
N ASP A 104 -26.51 1.10 -14.36
CA ASP A 104 -27.02 0.87 -13.00
C ASP A 104 -25.91 0.31 -12.09
N LEU A 105 -25.07 -0.60 -12.60
CA LEU A 105 -23.90 -1.11 -11.90
C LEU A 105 -22.84 -0.03 -11.70
N SER A 106 -22.64 0.88 -12.65
CA SER A 106 -21.71 2.01 -12.54
C SER A 106 -22.17 2.98 -11.47
N GLU A 107 -23.46 3.34 -11.45
CA GLU A 107 -24.05 4.19 -10.41
C GLU A 107 -24.01 3.51 -9.03
N ALA A 108 -24.36 2.22 -8.95
CA ALA A 108 -24.23 1.44 -7.73
C ALA A 108 -22.78 1.33 -7.26
N THR A 109 -21.81 1.15 -8.17
CA THR A 109 -20.37 1.10 -7.87
C THR A 109 -19.86 2.43 -7.38
N GLN A 110 -20.32 3.55 -7.96
CA GLN A 110 -20.00 4.89 -7.50
C GLN A 110 -20.56 5.13 -6.09
N SER A 111 -21.82 4.74 -5.83
CA SER A 111 -22.41 4.79 -4.49
C SER A 111 -21.65 3.89 -3.50
N HIS A 112 -21.23 2.70 -3.91
CA HIS A 112 -20.42 1.80 -3.07
C HIS A 112 -19.03 2.36 -2.80
N LYS A 113 -18.42 3.06 -3.77
CA LYS A 113 -17.14 3.74 -3.60
C LYS A 113 -17.26 4.89 -2.58
N GLU A 114 -18.32 5.67 -2.66
CA GLU A 114 -18.61 6.75 -1.69
C GLU A 114 -18.85 6.16 -0.30
N MET A 115 -19.62 5.09 -0.19
CA MET A 115 -19.81 4.37 1.08
C MET A 115 -18.49 3.80 1.62
N LEU A 116 -17.62 3.25 0.76
CA LEU A 116 -16.32 2.73 1.17
C LEU A 116 -15.37 3.84 1.64
N ILE A 117 -15.42 5.01 1.00
CA ILE A 117 -14.68 6.20 1.44
C ILE A 117 -15.21 6.65 2.81
N LEU A 118 -16.52 6.70 3.01
CA LEU A 118 -17.13 7.03 4.30
C LEU A 118 -16.72 6.01 5.37
N ILE A 119 -16.78 4.71 5.09
CA ILE A 119 -16.33 3.65 6.00
C ILE A 119 -14.84 3.83 6.31
N GLY A 120 -13.99 4.05 5.30
CA GLY A 120 -12.56 4.30 5.48
C GLY A 120 -12.28 5.52 6.36
N GLN A 121 -13.03 6.60 6.18
CA GLN A 121 -12.95 7.79 7.03
C GLN A 121 -13.41 7.49 8.47
N THR A 122 -14.51 6.78 8.66
CA THR A 122 -14.96 6.38 10.01
C THR A 122 -13.96 5.46 10.70
N VAL A 123 -13.36 4.49 9.99
CA VAL A 123 -12.34 3.60 10.53
C VAL A 123 -11.07 4.39 10.88
N SER A 124 -10.63 5.31 10.02
CA SER A 124 -9.50 6.20 10.31
C SER A 124 -9.76 7.08 11.54
N ASN A 125 -10.96 7.62 11.68
CA ASN A 125 -11.37 8.42 12.84
C ASN A 125 -11.46 7.58 14.12
N LEU A 126 -11.94 6.33 14.03
CA LEU A 126 -11.96 5.40 15.15
C LEU A 126 -10.55 4.97 15.54
N GLN A 127 -9.67 4.75 14.57
CA GLN A 127 -8.26 4.44 14.80
C GLN A 127 -7.56 5.60 15.49
N SER A 128 -7.74 6.83 15.02
CA SER A 128 -7.13 8.01 15.66
C SER A 128 -7.68 8.26 17.07
N TRP A 129 -8.99 8.06 17.29
CA TRP A 129 -9.61 8.18 18.62
C TRP A 129 -9.13 7.08 19.58
N LEU A 130 -9.19 5.81 19.16
CA LEU A 130 -8.78 4.67 19.98
C LEU A 130 -7.30 4.78 20.36
N VAL A 131 -6.44 5.13 19.41
CA VAL A 131 -5.01 5.28 19.64
C VAL A 131 -4.72 6.49 20.55
N GLY A 132 -5.47 7.58 20.41
CA GLY A 132 -5.40 8.72 21.33
C GLY A 132 -5.72 8.35 22.78
N GLU A 133 -6.78 7.56 22.98
CA GLU A 133 -7.20 7.10 24.31
C GLU A 133 -6.17 6.14 24.92
N VAL A 134 -5.68 5.16 24.13
CA VAL A 134 -4.67 4.19 24.58
C VAL A 134 -3.34 4.89 24.93
N SER A 135 -2.95 5.92 24.18
CA SER A 135 -1.73 6.70 24.46
C SER A 135 -1.82 7.45 25.78
N TRP A 136 -2.98 8.05 26.10
CA TRP A 136 -3.19 8.71 27.39
C TRP A 136 -3.09 7.72 28.55
N VAL A 137 -3.70 6.54 28.44
CA VAL A 137 -3.63 5.49 29.46
C VAL A 137 -2.19 5.00 29.66
N ASN A 138 -1.45 4.74 28.57
CA ASN A 138 -0.06 4.31 28.66
C ASN A 138 0.82 5.34 29.38
N THR A 139 0.60 6.63 29.07
CA THR A 139 1.28 7.75 29.72
C THR A 139 0.98 7.80 31.23
N LEU A 140 -0.29 7.64 31.60
CA LEU A 140 -0.72 7.60 33.00
C LEU A 140 -0.02 6.46 33.77
N ILE A 141 -0.01 5.26 33.21
CA ILE A 141 0.62 4.07 33.82
C ILE A 141 2.13 4.29 34.00
N PHE A 142 2.81 4.84 32.99
CA PHE A 142 4.24 5.14 33.07
C PHE A 142 4.57 6.12 34.21
N TYR A 143 3.84 7.23 34.31
CA TYR A 143 4.11 8.25 35.33
C TYR A 143 3.71 7.80 36.74
N VAL A 144 2.64 7.04 36.90
CA VAL A 144 2.25 6.45 38.19
C VAL A 144 3.30 5.45 38.66
N SER A 145 3.73 4.53 37.79
CA SER A 145 4.76 3.54 38.14
C SER A 145 6.10 4.21 38.45
N PHE A 146 6.51 5.21 37.67
CA PHE A 146 7.73 5.97 37.94
C PHE A 146 7.65 6.78 39.24
N GLY A 147 6.50 7.39 39.54
CA GLY A 147 6.25 8.08 40.81
C GLY A 147 6.38 7.13 42.00
N ILE A 148 5.85 5.91 41.90
CA ILE A 148 6.02 4.87 42.93
C ILE A 148 7.50 4.50 43.09
N LEU A 149 8.24 4.31 41.99
CA LEU A 149 9.68 4.04 42.05
C LEU A 149 10.47 5.16 42.72
N VAL A 150 10.17 6.42 42.41
CA VAL A 150 10.79 7.57 43.07
C VAL A 150 10.47 7.59 44.56
N MET A 151 9.24 7.27 44.95
CA MET A 151 8.85 7.19 46.37
C MET A 151 9.61 6.07 47.10
N ILE A 152 9.79 4.91 46.47
CA ILE A 152 10.58 3.81 47.02
C ILE A 152 12.06 4.22 47.15
N LEU A 153 12.66 4.76 46.09
CA LEU A 153 14.07 5.19 46.09
C LEU A 153 14.34 6.33 47.07
N THR A 154 13.33 7.19 47.31
CA THR A 154 13.43 8.33 48.22
C THR A 154 12.90 8.03 49.63
N SER A 155 12.56 6.77 49.92
CA SER A 155 12.11 6.36 51.27
C SER A 155 13.24 6.39 52.30
N THR A 156 14.50 6.46 51.85
CA THR A 156 15.66 6.61 52.73
C THR A 156 15.70 8.04 53.31
N PRO A 157 15.85 8.23 54.65
CA PRO A 157 15.85 9.56 55.28
C PRO A 157 16.93 10.50 54.71
N ARG A 158 17.97 9.94 54.11
CA ARG A 158 19.09 10.62 53.46
C ARG A 158 18.71 11.39 52.17
N THR A 159 17.62 11.03 51.49
CA THR A 159 17.19 11.66 50.22
C THR A 159 15.86 12.40 50.32
N MET A 160 15.31 12.54 51.53
CA MET A 160 13.99 13.13 51.79
C MET A 160 13.80 14.53 51.18
N ILE A 161 14.84 15.37 51.20
CA ILE A 161 14.83 16.73 50.63
C ILE A 161 14.75 16.71 49.09
N THR A 162 15.26 15.65 48.45
CA THR A 162 15.27 15.48 46.99
C THR A 162 13.90 15.03 46.44
N ARG A 163 12.98 14.58 47.30
CA ARG A 163 11.66 14.09 46.87
C ARG A 163 10.83 15.15 46.14
N LEU A 164 10.73 16.34 46.73
CA LEU A 164 9.94 17.44 46.16
C LEU A 164 10.46 17.93 44.80
N PRO A 165 11.76 18.20 44.60
CA PRO A 165 12.25 18.64 43.30
C PRO A 165 12.09 17.57 42.21
N VAL A 166 12.24 16.27 42.53
CA VAL A 166 12.00 15.19 41.55
C VAL A 166 10.52 15.08 41.19
N LEU A 167 9.60 15.26 42.15
CA LEU A 167 8.16 15.29 41.86
C LEU A 167 7.76 16.51 41.02
N ILE A 168 8.33 17.69 41.29
CA ILE A 168 8.11 18.88 40.46
C ILE A 168 8.64 18.66 39.03
N LEU A 169 9.82 18.04 38.89
CA LEU A 169 10.38 17.69 37.59
C LEU A 169 9.45 16.74 36.81
N LEU A 170 8.79 15.79 37.47
CA LEU A 170 7.80 14.92 36.84
C LEU A 170 6.58 15.70 36.34
N VAL A 171 6.05 16.62 37.13
CA VAL A 171 4.93 17.48 36.70
C VAL A 171 5.31 18.32 35.47
N ILE A 172 6.52 18.88 35.48
CA ILE A 172 7.05 19.62 34.32
C ILE A 172 7.14 18.71 33.08
N SER A 173 7.61 17.47 33.24
CA SER A 173 7.72 16.52 32.13
C SER A 173 6.36 16.15 31.50
N ILE A 174 5.31 16.03 32.32
CA ILE A 174 3.95 15.80 31.83
C ILE A 174 3.46 17.04 31.05
N PHE A 175 3.73 18.24 31.56
CA PHE A 175 3.30 19.47 30.90
C PHE A 175 4.01 19.68 29.55
N THR A 176 5.33 19.45 29.49
CA THR A 176 6.09 19.56 28.24
C THR A 176 5.63 18.52 27.22
N GLU A 177 5.33 17.29 27.64
CA GLU A 177 4.76 16.26 26.77
C GLU A 177 3.41 16.73 26.17
N ARG A 178 2.53 17.34 26.97
CA ARG A 178 1.24 17.86 26.49
C ARG A 178 1.39 19.03 25.52
N VAL A 179 2.33 19.94 25.77
CA VAL A 179 2.61 21.08 24.87
C VAL A 179 3.16 20.58 23.54
N ILE A 180 4.10 19.63 23.56
CA ILE A 180 4.70 19.06 22.34
C ILE A 180 3.65 18.29 21.53
N CYS A 181 2.82 17.47 22.18
CA CYS A 181 1.73 16.77 21.49
C CYS A 181 0.76 17.75 20.82
N THR A 182 0.36 18.81 21.55
CA THR A 182 -0.56 19.83 21.02
C THR A 182 0.07 20.59 19.85
N PHE A 183 1.37 20.91 19.94
CA PHE A 183 2.10 21.60 18.87
C PHE A 183 2.24 20.73 17.61
N ILE A 184 2.54 19.43 17.77
CA ILE A 184 2.65 18.50 16.64
C ILE A 184 1.29 18.28 15.98
N LEU A 185 0.23 18.07 16.77
CA LEU A 185 -1.14 17.92 16.25
C LEU A 185 -1.62 19.18 15.52
N ASN A 186 -1.28 20.37 16.02
CA ASN A 186 -1.66 21.64 15.41
C ASN A 186 -0.82 22.02 14.18
N SER A 187 0.36 21.43 14.00
CA SER A 187 1.23 21.69 12.84
C SER A 187 0.99 20.73 11.66
N GLN A 188 0.25 19.64 11.88
CA GLN A 188 -0.09 18.65 10.86
C GLN A 188 -1.50 18.86 10.30
N ASP A 189 -1.70 20.00 9.63
CA ASP A 189 -2.78 20.13 8.66
C ASP A 189 -2.39 19.39 7.36
N PHE A 190 -3.08 18.29 7.06
CA PHE A 190 -3.21 17.67 5.73
C PHE A 190 -2.01 16.87 5.17
N LYS A 191 -1.99 15.52 5.34
CA LYS A 191 -1.72 14.48 4.30
C LYS A 191 -1.02 13.17 4.72
N LYS A 192 -0.56 12.98 5.96
CA LYS A 192 0.03 11.68 6.36
C LYS A 192 -1.03 10.70 6.91
N SER A 193 -0.90 9.42 6.55
CA SER A 193 -1.70 8.33 7.12
C SER A 193 -1.56 8.30 8.65
N ALA A 194 -2.66 8.07 9.36
CA ALA A 194 -2.74 8.12 10.83
C ALA A 194 -1.74 7.16 11.53
N SER A 195 -1.36 6.06 10.88
CA SER A 195 -0.38 5.09 11.38
C SER A 195 1.04 5.65 11.46
N ASP A 196 1.49 6.34 10.41
CA ASP A 196 2.89 6.76 10.25
C ASP A 196 3.18 8.00 11.10
N LEU A 197 2.18 8.88 11.18
CA LEU A 197 2.14 10.02 12.08
C LEU A 197 2.31 9.62 13.55
N TYR A 198 1.69 8.51 13.95
CA TYR A 198 1.75 8.03 15.33
C TYR A 198 3.12 7.45 15.70
N GLY A 199 3.77 6.74 14.77
CA GLY A 199 5.12 6.24 14.97
C GLY A 199 6.10 7.37 15.30
N ASP A 200 6.10 8.41 14.45
CA ASP A 200 6.95 9.59 14.62
C ASP A 200 6.68 10.31 15.96
N ILE A 201 5.41 10.43 16.37
CA ILE A 201 5.01 11.07 17.64
C ILE A 201 5.44 10.22 18.84
N ASN A 202 5.17 8.92 18.82
CA ASN A 202 5.50 8.04 19.93
C ASN A 202 7.02 7.97 20.14
N ASP A 203 7.82 7.94 19.08
CA ASP A 203 9.29 7.91 19.17
C ASP A 203 9.82 9.21 19.79
N CYS A 204 9.25 10.36 19.42
CA CYS A 204 9.60 11.65 20.04
C CYS A 204 9.26 11.69 21.53
N ILE A 205 8.06 11.21 21.91
CA ILE A 205 7.63 11.13 23.31
C ILE A 205 8.52 10.19 24.11
N GLN A 206 8.88 9.03 23.56
CA GLN A 206 9.78 8.08 24.22
C GLN A 206 11.16 8.69 24.48
N LEU A 207 11.73 9.38 23.50
CA LEU A 207 13.01 10.08 23.66
C LEU A 207 12.96 11.13 24.77
N LEU A 208 11.86 11.90 24.84
CA LEU A 208 11.64 12.88 25.90
C LEU A 208 11.57 12.21 27.29
N ARG A 209 10.83 11.11 27.41
CA ARG A 209 10.72 10.35 28.68
C ARG A 209 12.06 9.83 29.14
N TYR A 210 12.87 9.25 28.25
CA TYR A 210 14.21 8.79 28.62
C TYR A 210 15.11 9.92 29.11
N PHE A 211 15.06 11.10 28.47
CA PHE A 211 15.81 12.27 28.92
C PHE A 211 15.45 12.69 30.36
N PHE A 212 14.15 12.80 30.67
CA PHE A 212 13.71 13.17 32.01
C PHE A 212 14.00 12.10 33.07
N VAL A 213 13.90 10.82 32.73
CA VAL A 213 14.28 9.72 33.64
C VAL A 213 15.77 9.79 33.97
N ILE A 214 16.64 9.94 32.97
CA ILE A 214 18.09 10.07 33.17
C ILE A 214 18.40 11.29 34.04
N LEU A 215 17.77 12.43 33.77
CA LEU A 215 17.94 13.65 34.56
C LEU A 215 17.51 13.44 36.03
N SER A 216 16.37 12.81 36.27
CA SER A 216 15.87 12.55 37.63
C SER A 216 16.79 11.59 38.41
N PHE A 217 17.28 10.53 37.77
CA PHE A 217 18.21 9.57 38.37
C PHE A 217 19.55 10.24 38.68
N SER A 218 20.03 11.10 37.79
CA SER A 218 21.26 11.88 37.99
C SER A 218 21.15 12.84 39.17
N ILE A 219 20.00 13.50 39.37
CA ILE A 219 19.74 14.37 40.53
C ILE A 219 19.75 13.55 41.84
N VAL A 220 19.09 12.39 41.84
CA VAL A 220 19.07 11.49 43.01
C VAL A 220 20.47 10.99 43.34
N ILE A 221 21.24 10.55 42.34
CA ILE A 221 22.62 10.10 42.50
C ILE A 221 23.51 11.23 43.02
N TYR A 222 23.47 12.40 42.38
CA TYR A 222 24.29 13.54 42.77
C TYR A 222 24.04 13.94 44.22
N LYS A 223 22.76 14.00 44.63
CA LYS A 223 22.39 14.29 46.01
C LYS A 223 22.75 13.14 46.95
N ALA A 224 22.63 11.88 46.54
CA ALA A 224 23.02 10.74 47.36
C ALA A 224 24.51 10.77 47.70
N TYR A 225 25.38 11.03 46.72
CA TYR A 225 26.83 11.14 46.94
C TYR A 225 27.19 12.39 47.74
N PHE A 226 26.70 13.57 47.37
CA PHE A 226 27.11 14.83 48.01
C PHE A 226 26.58 15.01 49.44
N HIS A 227 25.46 14.37 49.80
CA HIS A 227 24.89 14.48 51.15
C HIS A 227 25.66 13.67 52.21
N GLU A 228 26.49 12.71 51.79
CA GLU A 228 27.41 11.98 52.67
C GLU A 228 28.42 12.95 53.31
N ASP A 229 28.95 13.88 52.53
CA ASP A 229 29.98 14.83 52.98
C ASP A 229 29.43 15.89 53.95
N ILE A 230 28.20 16.39 53.72
CA ILE A 230 27.60 17.44 54.56
C ILE A 230 27.30 16.94 55.98
N LEU A 231 26.79 15.71 56.11
CA LEU A 231 26.47 15.11 57.42
C LEU A 231 27.74 14.84 58.24
N ILE A 232 28.80 14.34 57.59
CA ILE A 232 30.09 14.12 58.23
C ILE A 232 30.69 15.46 58.69
N SER A 233 30.65 16.48 57.84
CA SER A 233 31.14 17.83 58.17
C SER A 233 30.36 18.47 59.33
N SER A 234 29.03 18.38 59.32
CA SER A 234 28.18 18.91 60.40
C SER A 234 28.42 18.20 61.74
N LYS A 235 28.55 16.86 61.71
CA LYS A 235 28.87 16.08 62.91
C LYS A 235 30.25 16.42 63.47
N TYR A 236 31.24 16.62 62.59
CA TYR A 236 32.58 17.04 62.96
C TYR A 236 32.59 18.42 63.63
N ILE A 237 31.84 19.38 63.10
CA ILE A 237 31.70 20.73 63.69
C ILE A 237 31.07 20.64 65.09
N LEU A 238 30.00 19.85 65.25
CA LEU A 238 29.32 19.73 66.54
C LEU A 238 30.22 19.06 67.60
N ASP A 239 30.98 18.03 67.21
CA ASP A 239 31.94 17.36 68.10
C ASP A 239 33.06 18.32 68.52
N ASN A 240 33.55 19.16 67.61
CA ASN A 240 34.52 20.19 67.93
C ASN A 240 33.97 21.26 68.90
N ILE A 241 32.74 21.74 68.70
CA ILE A 241 32.08 22.69 69.62
C ILE A 241 31.89 22.06 70.99
N TYR A 242 31.48 20.79 71.05
CA TYR A 242 31.30 20.07 72.31
C TYR A 242 32.63 19.95 73.07
N LYS A 243 33.69 19.54 72.38
CA LYS A 243 35.04 19.45 72.96
C LYS A 243 35.55 20.80 73.46
N GLN A 244 35.35 21.88 72.70
CA GLN A 244 35.71 23.23 73.13
C GLN A 244 34.96 23.65 74.39
N ASN A 245 33.65 23.41 74.45
CA ASN A 245 32.84 23.72 75.62
C ASN A 245 33.26 22.92 76.85
N GLN A 246 33.65 21.64 76.69
CA GLN A 246 34.19 20.85 77.80
C GLN A 246 35.51 21.42 78.32
N ILE A 247 36.45 21.76 77.44
CA ILE A 247 37.74 22.37 77.82
C ILE A 247 37.54 23.69 78.56
N ILE A 248 36.57 24.51 78.12
CA ILE A 248 36.24 25.77 78.78
C ILE A 248 35.70 25.51 80.19
N LEU A 249 34.78 24.55 80.36
CA LEU A 249 34.23 24.21 81.66
C LEU A 249 35.29 23.67 82.64
N GLU A 250 36.19 22.78 82.18
CA GLU A 250 37.30 22.29 82.99
C GLU A 250 38.24 23.42 83.44
N LYS A 251 38.49 24.41 82.57
CA LYS A 251 39.29 25.61 82.94
C LYS A 251 38.59 26.49 83.98
N PHE A 252 37.26 26.61 83.92
CA PHE A 252 36.50 27.36 84.92
C PHE A 252 36.51 26.65 86.29
N GLU A 253 36.33 25.33 86.31
CA GLU A 253 36.34 24.53 87.54
C GLU A 253 37.73 24.55 88.20
N LYS A 254 38.80 24.44 87.42
CA LYS A 254 40.18 24.46 87.93
C LYS A 254 40.61 25.83 88.49
N ASN A 255 40.00 26.92 88.02
CA ASN A 255 40.37 28.28 88.43
C ASN A 255 39.50 28.85 89.57
N ASN A 256 38.57 28.07 90.16
CA ASN A 256 37.64 28.53 91.21
C ASN A 256 36.91 29.86 90.86
N LEU A 257 36.69 30.13 89.58
CA LEU A 257 35.83 31.26 89.19
C LEU A 257 34.37 30.81 89.32
N SER A 258 33.60 31.52 90.14
CA SER A 258 32.15 31.34 90.23
C SER A 258 31.53 31.48 88.84
N LEU A 259 30.94 30.40 88.32
CA LEU A 259 30.15 30.48 87.09
C LEU A 259 29.04 31.51 87.29
N PRO A 260 28.77 32.40 86.31
CA PRO A 260 27.56 33.22 86.35
C PRO A 260 26.35 32.29 86.44
N ASP A 261 25.41 32.58 87.35
CA ASP A 261 24.28 31.71 87.73
C ASP A 261 23.45 31.20 86.53
N THR A 262 23.48 31.91 85.41
CA THR A 262 22.83 31.55 84.15
C THR A 262 23.49 30.35 83.45
N ALA A 263 24.80 30.17 83.57
CA ALA A 263 25.54 29.08 82.92
C ALA A 263 25.39 27.74 83.68
N TYR A 264 25.29 27.77 85.01
CA TYR A 264 25.08 26.57 85.83
C TYR A 264 23.68 25.95 85.58
N LEU A 265 22.66 26.79 85.40
CA LEU A 265 21.31 26.35 85.04
C LEU A 265 21.28 25.66 83.67
N VAL A 266 21.96 26.21 82.66
CA VAL A 266 22.05 25.61 81.31
C VAL A 266 22.81 24.28 81.31
N TYR A 267 23.86 24.17 82.11
CA TYR A 267 24.59 22.91 82.28
C TYR A 267 23.72 21.83 82.95
N LYS A 268 23.00 22.19 84.02
CA LYS A 268 22.11 21.28 84.74
C LYS A 268 20.95 20.81 83.85
N THR A 269 20.37 21.69 83.04
CA THR A 269 19.32 21.31 82.09
C THR A 269 19.86 20.42 80.98
N ASN A 270 21.03 20.72 80.41
CA ASN A 270 21.63 19.89 79.35
C ASN A 270 22.10 18.51 79.86
N PHE A 271 22.63 18.42 81.08
CA PHE A 271 22.98 17.14 81.71
C PHE A 271 21.73 16.28 81.98
N THR A 272 20.64 16.92 82.43
CA THR A 272 19.36 16.24 82.65
C THR A 272 18.75 15.76 81.32
N ILE A 273 18.80 16.57 80.27
CA ILE A 273 18.35 16.20 78.92
C ILE A 273 19.18 15.03 78.37
N LYS A 274 20.53 15.08 78.49
CA LYS A 274 21.40 13.98 78.07
C LYS A 274 21.09 12.69 78.81
N LYS A 275 20.85 12.75 80.13
CA LYS A 275 20.47 11.60 80.95
C LYS A 275 19.08 11.04 80.58
N ILE A 276 18.12 11.90 80.20
CA ILE A 276 16.79 11.47 79.72
C ILE A 276 16.88 10.81 78.33
N ILE A 277 17.78 11.28 77.47
CA ILE A 277 18.05 10.68 76.16
C ILE A 277 18.78 9.33 76.31
N GLU A 278 19.79 9.24 77.19
CA GLU A 278 20.53 7.98 77.46
C GLU A 278 19.68 6.93 78.20
N LEU A 279 18.68 7.34 78.99
CA LEU A 279 17.73 6.44 79.65
C LEU A 279 16.58 5.95 78.74
N GLY A 280 16.57 6.32 77.44
CA GLY A 280 15.61 5.82 76.46
C GLY A 280 14.15 6.31 76.63
N ILE A 281 13.89 7.23 77.55
CA ILE A 281 12.52 7.67 77.91
C ILE A 281 11.89 8.53 76.80
N LEU A 282 12.69 9.15 75.94
CA LEU A 282 12.21 9.98 74.82
C LEU A 282 11.95 9.19 73.52
N GLU A 283 12.58 8.03 73.31
CA GLU A 283 12.31 7.20 72.12
C GLU A 283 10.88 6.62 72.15
N ASP A 284 10.38 6.28 73.32
CA ASP A 284 9.08 5.59 73.47
C ASP A 284 7.87 6.54 73.33
N LYS A 285 8.06 7.86 73.55
CA LYS A 285 7.01 8.87 73.35
C LYS A 285 6.87 9.31 71.89
N TRP A 286 7.96 9.33 71.13
CA TRP A 286 7.91 9.71 69.71
C TRP A 286 7.37 8.58 68.81
N LYS A 287 7.52 7.30 69.21
CA LYS A 287 6.92 6.15 68.50
C LYS A 287 5.39 6.03 68.63
N LYS A 288 4.76 6.71 69.59
CA LYS A 288 3.31 6.66 69.83
C LYS A 288 2.51 7.81 69.21
N THR A 289 3.18 8.74 68.50
CA THR A 289 2.53 9.96 67.98
C THR A 289 2.80 10.20 66.48
N LEU A 290 3.28 9.19 65.76
CA LEU A 290 3.42 9.15 64.30
C LEU A 290 2.79 7.84 63.79
#